data_AF-A0A7X6MJ46-F1
#
_entry.id   AF-A0A7X6MJ46-F1
#
_cell.length_a   1.000
_cell.length_b   1.000
_cell.length_c   1.000
_cell.angle_alpha   90.00
_cell.angle_beta   90.00
_cell.angle_gamma   90.00
#
_symmetry.space_group_name_H-M   'P 1'
#
loop_
_entity.id
_entity.type
_entity.pdbx_description
1 polymer ?
#
loop_
_entity_poly.entity_id
_entity_poly.type
_entity_poly.pdbx_seq_one_letter_code
_entity_poly.pdbx_strand_id
1 'polypeptide(L)'
;MTNQSTFLVTAGRGTTGRRVVRIRRGQGFAVRAASRSFEQYFAWLDQSSWGPALEGVDAVYLVPFDPVPLTPAFVRSAVETGVRRIVRGFAEEDARSFGRTLSPIRLGPDRHLSDGVWRALGREPRDFTDFVQGAGASGAWSN
;
A
#
# COMPACT_ATOMS: atom_id res chain seq x y z
N MET A 1 -35.35 3.82 -13.19
CA MET A 1 -34.01 4.44 -13.28
C MET A 1 -33.04 3.54 -12.53
N THR A 2 -32.17 2.81 -13.22
CA THR A 2 -31.16 1.98 -12.55
C THR A 2 -30.16 2.92 -11.90
N ASN A 3 -30.21 3.02 -10.57
CA ASN A 3 -29.25 3.80 -9.80
C ASN A 3 -27.87 3.16 -9.99
N GLN A 4 -27.04 3.71 -10.89
CA GLN A 4 -25.69 3.21 -11.09
C GLN A 4 -24.90 3.47 -9.82
N SER A 5 -24.61 2.42 -9.05
CA SER A 5 -23.87 2.56 -7.81
C SER A 5 -22.43 2.99 -8.07
N THR A 6 -22.00 4.06 -7.42
CA THR A 6 -20.63 4.59 -7.55
C THR A 6 -19.76 4.13 -6.38
N PHE A 7 -18.58 3.60 -6.69
CA PHE A 7 -17.62 3.08 -5.70
C PHE A 7 -16.39 3.96 -5.60
N LEU A 8 -15.97 4.31 -4.40
CA LEU A 8 -14.65 4.90 -4.13
C LEU A 8 -13.65 3.80 -3.76
N VAL A 9 -12.45 3.85 -4.33
CA VAL A 9 -11.33 2.99 -3.92
C VAL A 9 -10.17 3.88 -3.46
N THR A 10 -9.90 3.91 -2.15
CA THR A 10 -8.72 4.59 -1.63
C THR A 10 -7.45 3.80 -1.99
N ALA A 11 -6.33 4.50 -2.12
CA ALA A 11 -5.08 3.92 -2.63
C ALA A 11 -5.29 3.17 -3.97
N GLY A 12 -6.05 3.75 -4.90
CA GLY A 12 -6.45 3.11 -6.16
C GLY A 12 -5.29 2.64 -7.05
N ARG A 13 -4.07 3.13 -6.83
CA ARG A 13 -2.83 2.67 -7.50
C ARG A 13 -2.00 1.66 -6.70
N GLY A 14 -2.38 1.40 -5.45
CA GLY A 14 -1.69 0.47 -4.55
C GLY A 14 -1.90 -1.00 -4.92
N THR A 15 -1.22 -1.88 -4.19
CA THR A 15 -1.18 -3.33 -4.43
C THR A 15 -2.58 -3.96 -4.48
N THR A 16 -3.43 -3.63 -3.50
CA THR A 16 -4.82 -4.10 -3.45
C THR A 16 -5.75 -3.19 -4.24
N GLY A 17 -5.57 -1.87 -4.15
CA GLY A 17 -6.45 -0.87 -4.78
C GLY A 17 -6.55 -1.01 -6.30
N ARG A 18 -5.44 -1.18 -7.04
CA ARG A 18 -5.50 -1.28 -8.52
C ARG A 18 -6.34 -2.47 -8.98
N ARG A 19 -6.31 -3.55 -8.20
CA ARG A 19 -7.06 -4.78 -8.49
C ARG A 19 -8.54 -4.57 -8.25
N VAL A 20 -8.90 -3.93 -7.14
CA VAL A 20 -10.29 -3.60 -6.82
C VAL A 20 -10.90 -2.69 -7.88
N VAL A 21 -10.19 -1.64 -8.29
CA VAL A 21 -10.65 -0.70 -9.35
C VAL A 21 -10.99 -1.44 -10.64
N ARG A 22 -10.02 -2.22 -11.15
CA ARG A 22 -10.17 -2.95 -12.41
C ARG A 22 -11.36 -3.91 -12.38
N ILE A 23 -11.51 -4.68 -11.31
CA ILE A 23 -12.59 -5.68 -11.19
C ILE A 23 -13.96 -5.01 -11.23
N ARG A 24 -14.15 -3.92 -10.47
CA ARG A 24 -15.46 -3.27 -10.36
C ARG A 24 -15.85 -2.53 -11.64
N ARG A 25 -14.90 -1.87 -12.31
CA ARG A 25 -15.15 -1.26 -13.64
C ARG A 25 -15.58 -2.30 -14.68
N GLY A 26 -14.93 -3.46 -14.71
CA GLY A 26 -15.29 -4.54 -15.63
C GLY A 26 -16.70 -5.13 -15.40
N GLN A 27 -17.30 -4.90 -14.23
CA GLN A 27 -18.68 -5.28 -13.91
C GLN A 27 -19.70 -4.21 -14.30
N GLY A 28 -19.28 -3.12 -14.95
CA GLY A 28 -20.15 -2.01 -15.35
C GLY A 28 -20.45 -1.01 -14.23
N PHE A 29 -19.79 -1.14 -13.06
CA PHE A 29 -19.94 -0.16 -11.99
C PHE A 29 -19.10 1.08 -12.25
N ALA A 30 -19.63 2.25 -11.88
CA ALA A 30 -18.85 3.48 -11.81
C ALA A 30 -17.86 3.37 -10.63
N VAL A 31 -16.56 3.55 -10.91
CA VAL A 31 -15.52 3.46 -9.88
C VAL A 31 -14.63 4.69 -9.92
N ARG A 32 -14.59 5.41 -8.81
CA ARG A 32 -13.67 6.50 -8.52
C ARG A 32 -12.43 5.96 -7.84
N ALA A 33 -11.32 5.91 -8.57
CA ALA A 33 -10.04 5.50 -8.02
C ALA A 33 -9.33 6.72 -7.42
N ALA A 34 -9.02 6.67 -6.13
CA ALA A 34 -8.50 7.80 -5.39
C ALA A 34 -7.01 7.63 -5.06
N SER A 35 -6.19 8.63 -5.41
CA SER A 35 -4.81 8.73 -4.94
C SER A 35 -4.29 10.18 -5.03
N ARG A 36 -3.07 10.43 -4.52
CA ARG A 36 -2.43 11.75 -4.55
C ARG A 36 -2.17 12.31 -5.95
N SER A 37 -2.21 11.49 -7.00
CA SER A 37 -1.95 11.90 -8.37
C SER A 37 -2.72 11.06 -9.39
N PHE A 38 -4.02 10.90 -9.17
CA PHE A 38 -4.89 10.12 -10.06
C PHE A 38 -6.23 10.80 -10.31
N GLU A 39 -7.08 10.16 -11.14
CA GLU A 39 -8.40 10.64 -11.59
C GLU A 39 -9.21 11.37 -10.51
N GLN A 40 -9.24 10.82 -9.29
CA GLN A 40 -9.68 11.53 -8.10
C GLN A 40 -8.48 11.82 -7.19
N TYR A 41 -8.22 13.11 -6.95
CA TYR A 41 -7.30 13.52 -5.90
C TYR A 41 -7.86 13.12 -4.54
N PHE A 42 -7.04 12.39 -3.79
CA PHE A 42 -7.31 11.99 -2.43
C PHE A 42 -5.99 11.84 -1.69
N ALA A 43 -5.85 12.59 -0.60
CA ALA A 43 -4.75 12.46 0.32
C ALA A 43 -5.31 12.36 1.74
N TRP A 44 -4.88 11.32 2.46
CA TRP A 44 -5.35 11.08 3.83
C TRP A 44 -5.16 12.30 4.74
N LEU A 45 -4.03 13.00 4.63
CA LEU A 45 -3.69 14.17 5.45
C LEU A 45 -4.39 15.46 5.03
N ASP A 46 -4.98 15.48 3.84
CA ASP A 46 -5.68 16.64 3.31
C ASP A 46 -7.20 16.38 3.39
N GLN A 47 -7.81 16.78 4.50
CA GLN A 47 -9.24 16.53 4.74
C GLN A 47 -10.15 17.27 3.76
N SER A 48 -9.66 18.36 3.15
CA SER A 48 -10.41 19.06 2.10
C SER A 48 -10.63 18.18 0.87
N SER A 49 -9.78 17.16 0.67
CA SER A 49 -9.93 16.19 -0.42
C SER A 49 -11.02 15.14 -0.19
N TRP A 50 -11.54 15.00 1.04
CA TRP A 50 -12.45 13.91 1.39
C TRP A 50 -13.86 14.11 0.84
N GLY A 51 -14.45 15.29 1.05
CA GLY A 51 -15.79 15.62 0.55
C GLY A 51 -15.91 15.40 -0.97
N PRO A 52 -15.03 16.03 -1.80
CA PRO A 52 -15.02 15.80 -3.24
C PRO A 52 -14.83 14.32 -3.63
N ALA A 53 -14.03 13.56 -2.86
CA ALA A 53 -13.84 12.14 -3.13
C ALA A 53 -15.06 11.28 -2.77
N LEU A 54 -15.89 11.71 -1.81
CA LEU A 54 -17.06 11.00 -1.30
C LEU A 54 -18.38 11.38 -1.99
N GLU A 55 -18.42 12.52 -2.68
CA GLU A 55 -19.64 13.03 -3.30
C GLU A 55 -20.26 12.01 -4.29
N GLY A 56 -21.52 11.64 -4.04
CA GLY A 56 -22.27 10.68 -4.86
C GLY A 56 -21.79 9.23 -4.75
N VAL A 57 -20.96 8.90 -3.76
CA VAL A 57 -20.43 7.54 -3.56
C VAL A 57 -21.39 6.72 -2.70
N ASP A 58 -21.77 5.54 -3.20
CA ASP A 58 -22.58 4.58 -2.45
C ASP A 58 -21.76 3.69 -1.52
N ALA A 59 -20.53 3.35 -1.93
CA ALA A 59 -19.69 2.41 -1.20
C ALA A 59 -18.19 2.73 -1.33
N VAL A 60 -17.43 2.50 -0.26
CA VAL A 60 -15.99 2.75 -0.20
C VAL A 60 -15.23 1.45 0.05
N TYR A 61 -14.24 1.16 -0.80
CA TYR A 61 -13.14 0.27 -0.46
C TYR A 61 -12.02 1.10 0.19
N LEU A 62 -11.80 0.83 1.48
CA LEU A 62 -10.96 1.63 2.34
C LEU A 62 -9.64 0.91 2.63
N VAL A 63 -8.57 1.25 1.93
CA VAL A 63 -7.21 0.97 2.37
C VAL A 63 -6.79 2.09 3.32
N PRO A 64 -6.73 1.83 4.64
CA PRO A 64 -6.33 2.85 5.58
C PRO A 64 -4.86 3.22 5.39
N PHE A 65 -4.56 4.48 5.64
CA PHE A 65 -3.21 4.93 5.96
C PHE A 65 -3.22 5.16 7.46
N ASP A 66 -2.72 4.18 8.22
CA ASP A 66 -2.81 4.16 9.67
C ASP A 66 -1.60 4.76 10.44
N PRO A 67 -0.68 5.62 9.89
CA PRO A 67 0.26 6.32 10.77
C PRO A 67 -0.39 7.47 11.55
N VAL A 68 -1.62 7.88 11.18
CA VAL A 68 -2.46 8.84 11.93
C VAL A 68 -3.89 8.27 11.93
N PRO A 69 -4.62 8.26 13.07
CA PRO A 69 -5.95 7.65 13.16
C PRO A 69 -7.04 8.51 12.49
N LEU A 70 -6.91 8.72 11.19
CA LEU A 70 -7.86 9.50 10.37
C LEU A 70 -9.02 8.63 9.86
N THR A 71 -8.86 7.30 9.91
CA THR A 71 -9.86 6.32 9.51
C THR A 71 -11.25 6.59 10.12
N PRO A 72 -11.42 6.82 11.45
CA PRO A 72 -12.75 7.12 12.02
C PRO A 72 -13.35 8.44 11.53
N ALA A 73 -12.54 9.49 11.36
CA ALA A 73 -13.02 10.78 10.87
C ALA A 73 -13.46 10.70 9.41
N PHE A 74 -12.69 9.99 8.58
CA PHE A 74 -13.05 9.69 7.21
C PHE A 74 -14.32 8.85 7.14
N VAL A 75 -14.48 7.85 8.01
CA VAL A 75 -15.71 7.04 8.09
C VAL A 75 -16.92 7.90 8.44
N ARG A 76 -16.82 8.83 9.40
CA ARG A 76 -17.91 9.77 9.70
C ARG A 76 -18.27 10.64 8.50
N SER A 77 -17.27 11.25 7.86
CA SER A 77 -17.48 12.06 6.66
C SER A 77 -18.14 11.25 5.53
N ALA A 78 -17.75 9.99 5.35
CA ALA A 78 -18.35 9.09 4.38
C ALA A 78 -19.83 8.83 4.69
N VAL A 79 -20.16 8.52 5.94
CA VAL A 79 -21.55 8.30 6.39
C VAL A 79 -22.39 9.57 6.21
N GLU A 80 -21.87 10.74 6.60
CA GLU A 80 -22.54 12.05 6.44
C GLU A 80 -22.79 12.41 4.97
N THR A 81 -21.92 11.97 4.06
CA THR A 81 -22.05 12.17 2.60
C THR A 81 -22.97 11.12 1.94
N GLY A 82 -23.52 10.18 2.72
CA GLY A 82 -24.46 9.18 2.24
C GLY A 82 -23.85 7.85 1.80
N VAL A 83 -22.59 7.58 2.10
CA VAL A 83 -21.98 6.26 1.88
C VAL A 83 -22.69 5.22 2.73
N ARG A 84 -23.22 4.18 2.08
CA ARG A 84 -24.02 3.12 2.71
C ARG A 84 -23.22 1.88 3.08
N ARG A 85 -22.04 1.70 2.49
CA ARG A 85 -21.19 0.53 2.73
C ARG A 85 -19.71 0.90 2.70
N ILE A 86 -18.99 0.49 3.73
CA ILE A 86 -17.53 0.62 3.79
C ILE A 86 -16.95 -0.78 3.97
N VAL A 87 -16.03 -1.13 3.08
CA VAL A 87 -15.25 -2.39 3.16
C VAL A 87 -13.81 -1.99 3.40
N ARG A 88 -13.25 -2.37 4.56
CA ARG A 88 -11.85 -2.10 4.89
C ARG A 88 -10.95 -3.13 4.21
N GLY A 89 -9.87 -2.67 3.58
CA GLY A 89 -8.72 -3.50 3.21
C GLY A 89 -7.95 -3.96 4.45
N PHE A 90 -7.26 -5.09 4.31
CA PHE A 90 -6.60 -5.92 5.33
C PHE A 90 -7.24 -6.00 6.72
N ALA A 91 -7.82 -7.16 6.97
CA ALA A 91 -8.34 -7.60 8.24
C ALA A 91 -7.22 -8.22 9.11
N GLU A 92 -7.49 -8.45 10.40
CA GLU A 92 -6.52 -8.81 11.44
C GLU A 92 -5.71 -10.09 11.16
N GLU A 93 -6.28 -11.03 10.43
CA GLU A 93 -5.61 -12.25 9.99
C GLU A 93 -4.53 -12.00 8.93
N ASP A 94 -4.74 -10.99 8.10
CA ASP A 94 -3.84 -10.64 7.01
C ASP A 94 -2.57 -9.94 7.49
N ALA A 95 -2.69 -9.18 8.57
CA ALA A 95 -1.53 -8.64 9.30
C ALA A 95 -0.74 -9.76 10.00
N ARG A 96 -1.45 -10.80 10.46
CA ARG A 96 -0.87 -11.93 11.18
C ARG A 96 -0.09 -12.88 10.26
N SER A 97 -0.54 -13.08 9.03
CA SER A 97 0.16 -13.89 8.03
C SER A 97 1.42 -13.21 7.47
N PHE A 98 1.39 -11.88 7.25
CA PHE A 98 2.59 -11.11 6.90
C PHE A 98 3.69 -11.21 7.98
N GLY A 99 3.30 -11.26 9.26
CA GLY A 99 4.20 -11.52 10.39
C GLY A 99 4.81 -12.92 10.43
N ARG A 100 4.18 -13.92 9.79
CA ARG A 100 4.75 -15.28 9.69
C ARG A 100 5.84 -15.37 8.62
N THR A 101 5.66 -14.71 7.48
CA THR A 101 6.65 -14.76 6.37
C THR A 101 7.97 -14.07 6.73
N LEU A 102 7.92 -13.02 7.55
CA LEU A 102 9.12 -12.33 8.04
C LEU A 102 9.69 -12.98 9.31
N SER A 103 9.03 -14.01 9.83
CA SER A 103 9.45 -14.69 11.07
C SER A 103 10.81 -15.41 10.96
N PRO A 104 11.20 -16.06 9.83
CA PRO A 104 12.50 -16.72 9.74
C PRO A 104 13.66 -15.74 9.86
N ILE A 105 13.54 -14.53 9.29
CA ILE A 105 14.54 -13.47 9.43
C ILE A 105 14.76 -13.13 10.93
N ARG A 106 13.70 -13.18 11.75
CA ARG A 106 13.76 -12.95 13.21
C ARG A 106 14.29 -14.17 13.98
N LEU A 107 13.93 -15.37 13.56
CA LEU A 107 14.35 -16.61 14.21
C LEU A 107 15.84 -16.89 14.00
N GLY A 108 16.49 -16.18 13.06
CA GLY A 108 17.91 -16.25 12.80
C GLY A 108 18.46 -17.66 12.52
N PRO A 109 17.75 -18.53 11.77
CA PRO A 109 18.29 -19.83 11.41
C PRO A 109 19.59 -19.68 10.59
N ASP A 110 19.76 -18.55 9.91
CA ASP A 110 20.92 -18.21 9.08
C ASP A 110 21.93 -17.28 9.78
N ARG A 111 21.91 -17.15 11.11
CA ARG A 111 22.77 -16.19 11.86
C ARG A 111 24.25 -16.56 11.96
N HIS A 112 24.66 -17.60 11.26
CA HIS A 112 26.02 -18.11 11.30
C HIS A 112 26.86 -17.46 10.20
N LEU A 113 28.17 -17.36 10.46
CA LEU A 113 29.11 -17.05 9.40
C LEU A 113 29.11 -18.20 8.40
N SER A 114 28.91 -17.88 7.13
CA SER A 114 28.92 -18.87 6.05
C SER A 114 30.18 -18.70 5.20
N ASP A 115 30.75 -19.81 4.77
CA ASP A 115 31.91 -19.90 3.89
C ASP A 115 31.51 -19.92 2.41
N GLY A 116 30.25 -19.57 2.12
CA GLY A 116 29.65 -19.72 0.78
C GLY A 116 30.40 -18.93 -0.29
N VAL A 117 30.93 -17.75 0.05
CA VAL A 117 31.72 -16.95 -0.88
C VAL A 117 33.05 -17.62 -1.23
N TRP A 118 33.72 -18.20 -0.23
CA TRP A 118 34.96 -18.95 -0.46
C TRP A 118 34.70 -20.19 -1.31
N ARG A 119 33.68 -21.00 -0.97
CA ARG A 119 33.32 -22.19 -1.73
C ARG A 119 32.91 -21.88 -3.17
N ALA A 120 32.24 -20.76 -3.39
CA ALA A 120 31.75 -20.38 -4.71
C ALA A 120 32.81 -19.68 -5.59
N LEU A 121 33.66 -18.84 -5.00
CA LEU A 121 34.55 -17.93 -5.75
C LEU A 121 36.04 -18.16 -5.48
N GLY A 122 36.42 -19.09 -4.61
CA GLY A 122 37.81 -19.39 -4.25
C GLY A 122 38.54 -18.25 -3.55
N ARG A 123 37.81 -17.27 -3.01
CA ARG A 123 38.35 -16.09 -2.32
C ARG A 123 37.47 -15.69 -1.15
N GLU A 124 38.04 -14.95 -0.19
CA GLU A 124 37.29 -14.39 0.93
C GLU A 124 36.19 -13.42 0.46
N PRO A 125 35.06 -13.32 1.19
CA PRO A 125 34.08 -12.27 0.98
C PRO A 125 34.72 -10.90 1.13
N ARG A 126 34.32 -9.97 0.27
CA ARG A 126 34.72 -8.57 0.42
C ARG A 126 33.93 -7.99 1.58
N ASP A 127 34.59 -7.18 2.41
CA ASP A 127 33.88 -6.41 3.43
C ASP A 127 32.84 -5.50 2.76
N PHE A 128 31.62 -5.47 3.32
CA PHE A 128 30.56 -4.66 2.75
C PHE A 128 30.91 -3.16 2.78
N THR A 129 31.70 -2.73 3.76
CA THR A 129 32.22 -1.37 3.87
C THR A 129 33.08 -1.04 2.65
N ASP A 130 33.99 -1.93 2.27
CA ASP A 130 34.85 -1.73 1.10
C ASP A 130 34.03 -1.67 -0.20
N PHE A 131 32.99 -2.49 -0.30
CA PHE A 131 32.05 -2.43 -1.42
C PHE A 131 31.34 -1.07 -1.51
N VAL A 132 30.78 -0.59 -0.39
CA VAL A 132 30.04 0.68 -0.35
C VAL A 132 30.98 1.86 -0.64
N GLN A 133 32.18 1.88 -0.05
CA GLN A 133 33.16 2.94 -0.28
C GLN A 133 33.62 2.99 -1.74
N GLY A 134 33.88 1.83 -2.36
CA GLY A 134 34.23 1.75 -3.77
C GLY A 134 33.08 2.22 -4.68
N ALA A 135 31.86 1.81 -4.40
CA ALA A 135 30.68 2.22 -5.19
C ALA A 135 30.37 3.72 -5.05
N GLY A 136 30.58 4.30 -3.87
CA GLY A 136 30.47 5.74 -3.64
C GLY A 136 31.55 6.51 -4.38
N ALA A 137 32.81 6.09 -4.28
CA ALA A 137 33.94 6.72 -4.95
C ALA A 137 33.84 6.65 -6.49
N SER A 138 33.18 5.61 -7.04
CA SER A 138 32.91 5.51 -8.48
C SER A 138 31.72 6.35 -8.95
N GLY A 139 31.09 7.14 -8.06
CA GLY A 139 29.95 7.99 -8.40
C GLY A 139 28.67 7.22 -8.70
N ALA A 140 28.53 5.95 -8.27
CA ALA A 140 27.35 5.13 -8.59
C ALA A 140 26.04 5.66 -7.98
N TRP A 141 26.13 6.73 -7.18
CA TRP A 141 25.06 7.35 -6.40
C TRP A 141 24.92 8.85 -6.72
N SER A 142 25.76 9.36 -7.63
CA SER A 142 25.69 10.74 -8.08
C SER A 142 24.66 10.83 -9.20
N ASN A 143 23.55 11.52 -8.93
CA ASN A 143 22.61 11.97 -9.95
C ASN A 143 23.15 13.19 -10.69
#